data_AF-A0AB39Z706-F1
#
_entry.id   AF-A0AB39Z706-F1
#
_cell.length_a   1.000
_cell.length_b   1.000
_cell.length_c   1.000
_cell.angle_alpha   90.00
_cell.angle_beta   90.00
_cell.angle_gamma   90.00
#
_symmetry.space_group_name_H-M   'P 1'
#
loop_
_entity.id
_entity.type
_entity.pdbx_description
1 polymer ?
#
loop_
_entity_poly.entity_id
_entity_poly.type
_entity_poly.pdbx_seq_one_letter_code
_entity_poly.pdbx_strand_id
1 'polypeptide(L)'
;MGDLSWKDFLSQAKQFLEISQQLGDSWMLVEKDSDEANTFLKFSQKIKDITGELVNVEYHVVYSISYQVPMMFFQAHRSDGSLLDLEATWKLFMPETKANDLYQILTQMDHPVLFRPFMALHPCRTVEVLRQFGQPSSNQVLTFISLYGPHIKLNLQNAYGLSQDYT
;
A
#
# COMPACT_ATOMS: atom_id res chain seq x y z
N MET A 1 2.47 -21.62 -5.10
CA MET A 1 3.62 -20.77 -4.76
C MET A 1 3.26 -19.33 -5.02
N GLY A 2 3.00 -18.61 -3.93
CA GLY A 2 2.93 -17.16 -3.86
C GLY A 2 3.68 -16.84 -2.57
N ASP A 3 4.95 -17.26 -2.54
CA ASP A 3 5.71 -17.48 -1.30
C ASP A 3 6.75 -16.36 -1.21
N LEU A 4 6.30 -15.11 -1.09
CA LEU A 4 7.22 -14.03 -0.76
C LEU A 4 7.62 -14.25 0.70
N SER A 5 8.87 -14.60 0.97
CA SER A 5 9.34 -14.68 2.35
C SER A 5 9.49 -13.28 2.95
N TRP A 6 9.52 -13.17 4.28
CA TRP A 6 9.85 -11.90 4.94
C TRP A 6 11.16 -11.29 4.42
N LYS A 7 12.19 -12.13 4.23
CA LYS A 7 13.50 -11.68 3.74
C LYS A 7 13.42 -11.14 2.32
N ASP A 8 12.65 -11.79 1.45
CA ASP A 8 12.43 -11.33 0.08
C ASP A 8 11.65 -10.02 0.06
N PHE A 9 10.60 -9.91 0.87
CA PHE A 9 9.83 -8.67 1.04
C PHE A 9 10.74 -7.53 1.46
N LEU A 10 11.55 -7.71 2.50
CA LEU A 10 12.44 -6.66 3.00
C LEU A 10 13.51 -6.28 1.98
N SER A 11 14.09 -7.26 1.30
CA SER A 11 15.05 -7.02 0.22
C SER A 11 14.42 -6.19 -0.91
N GLN A 12 13.23 -6.59 -1.38
CA GLN A 12 12.52 -5.90 -2.46
C GLN A 12 12.01 -4.52 -2.04
N ALA A 13 11.64 -4.32 -0.77
CA ALA A 13 11.29 -3.02 -0.22
C ALA A 13 12.50 -2.07 -0.18
N LYS A 14 13.70 -2.57 0.14
CA LYS A 14 14.94 -1.78 0.09
C LYS A 14 15.30 -1.39 -1.35
N GLN A 15 15.19 -2.33 -2.30
CA GLN A 15 15.36 -2.04 -3.73
C GLN A 15 14.37 -0.99 -4.23
N PHE A 16 13.10 -1.10 -3.82
CA PHE A 16 12.07 -0.11 -4.12
C PHE A 16 12.45 1.28 -3.59
N LEU A 17 13.03 1.36 -2.38
CA LEU A 17 13.50 2.63 -1.82
C LEU A 17 14.70 3.22 -2.54
N GLU A 18 15.61 2.41 -3.07
CA GLU A 18 16.72 2.92 -3.88
C GLU A 18 16.19 3.68 -5.10
N ILE A 19 15.14 3.15 -5.75
CA ILE A 19 14.45 3.83 -6.84
C ILE A 19 13.77 5.11 -6.32
N SER A 20 13.04 5.03 -5.22
CA SER A 20 12.41 6.20 -4.57
C SER A 20 13.39 7.35 -4.32
N GLN A 21 14.57 7.04 -3.77
CA GLN A 21 15.61 8.03 -3.49
C GLN A 21 16.14 8.70 -4.76
N GLN A 22 16.29 7.93 -5.85
CA GLN A 22 16.69 8.49 -7.16
C GLN A 22 15.60 9.39 -7.75
N LEU A 23 14.33 9.04 -7.54
CA LEU A 23 13.19 9.84 -8.00
C LEU A 23 12.88 11.04 -7.10
N GLY A 24 13.46 11.09 -5.91
CA GLY A 24 13.23 12.15 -4.93
C GLY A 24 11.80 12.19 -4.39
N ASP A 25 11.08 11.07 -4.45
CA ASP A 25 9.78 10.97 -3.78
C ASP A 25 9.96 10.60 -2.30
N SER A 26 8.86 10.62 -1.54
CA SER A 26 8.89 10.61 -0.07
C SER A 26 8.57 9.25 0.55
N TRP A 27 8.92 8.14 -0.13
CA TRP A 27 8.81 6.83 0.49
C TRP A 27 9.87 6.64 1.57
N MET A 28 9.50 5.94 2.63
CA MET A 28 10.35 5.65 3.76
C MET A 28 10.19 4.20 4.20
N LEU A 29 11.24 3.60 4.75
CA LEU A 29 11.14 2.34 5.49
C LEU A 29 11.12 2.68 6.98
N VAL A 30 10.08 2.23 7.66
CA VAL A 30 9.86 2.48 9.07
C VAL A 30 10.04 1.17 9.82
N GLU A 31 11.01 1.15 10.73
CA GLU A 31 11.20 0.09 11.72
C GLU A 31 10.58 0.59 13.03
N LYS A 32 9.50 -0.05 13.52
CA LYS A 32 8.82 0.41 14.74
C LYS A 32 9.64 0.16 16.00
N ASP A 33 10.35 -0.95 16.05
CA ASP A 33 11.15 -1.39 17.19
C ASP A 33 12.29 -2.32 16.72
N SER A 34 13.01 -2.93 17.66
CA SER A 34 14.16 -3.80 17.37
C SER A 34 13.78 -5.13 16.72
N ASP A 35 12.49 -5.47 16.63
CA ASP A 35 12.03 -6.62 15.87
C ASP A 35 11.96 -6.23 14.39
N GLU A 36 12.87 -6.77 13.58
CA GLU A 36 12.93 -6.50 12.15
C GLU A 36 11.58 -6.77 11.46
N ALA A 37 10.79 -7.74 11.94
CA ALA A 37 9.47 -8.04 11.39
C ALA A 37 8.46 -6.88 11.52
N ASN A 38 8.74 -5.93 12.42
CA ASN A 38 7.96 -4.70 12.60
C ASN A 38 8.40 -3.57 11.67
N THR A 39 8.76 -3.93 10.43
CA THR A 39 9.20 -3.02 9.38
C THR A 39 8.17 -2.91 8.26
N PHE A 40 7.91 -1.70 7.79
CA PHE A 40 6.97 -1.44 6.69
C PHE A 40 7.38 -0.23 5.86
N LEU A 41 6.96 -0.19 4.60
CA LEU A 41 7.10 1.00 3.77
C LEU A 41 6.00 2.00 4.14
N LYS A 42 6.34 3.28 4.20
CA LYS A 42 5.43 4.39 4.46
C LYS A 42 5.54 5.43 3.36
N PHE A 43 4.40 5.95 2.93
CA PHE A 43 4.30 7.09 2.03
C PHE A 43 3.18 8.03 2.48
N SER A 44 3.35 9.33 2.25
CA SER A 44 2.29 10.30 2.54
C SER A 44 2.13 11.28 1.39
N GLN A 45 0.88 11.61 1.08
CA GLN A 45 0.55 12.61 0.06
C GLN A 45 -0.71 13.35 0.45
N LYS A 46 -0.87 14.55 -0.10
CA LYS A 46 -2.12 15.31 -0.02
C LYS A 46 -2.92 15.07 -1.29
N ILE A 47 -4.18 14.67 -1.11
CA ILE A 47 -5.14 14.54 -2.22
C ILE A 47 -6.31 15.50 -2.00
N LYS A 48 -7.00 15.87 -3.08
CA LYS A 48 -8.24 16.63 -2.99
C LYS A 48 -9.43 15.68 -2.87
N ASP A 49 -10.36 16.01 -1.99
CA ASP A 49 -11.66 15.37 -1.94
C ASP A 49 -12.61 15.91 -3.02
N ILE A 50 -13.89 15.49 -2.97
CA ILE A 50 -14.92 15.94 -3.92
C ILE A 50 -15.30 17.42 -3.76
N THR A 51 -15.02 18.04 -2.60
CA THR A 51 -15.29 19.45 -2.33
C THR A 51 -14.09 20.35 -2.68
N GLY A 52 -12.93 19.75 -2.96
CA GLY A 52 -11.67 20.42 -3.24
C GLY A 52 -10.80 20.65 -2.02
N GLU A 53 -11.22 20.19 -0.84
CA GLU A 53 -10.46 20.24 0.40
C GLU A 53 -9.29 19.25 0.37
N LEU A 54 -8.19 19.65 1.01
CA LEU A 54 -6.98 18.81 1.08
C LEU A 54 -7.10 17.81 2.23
N VAL A 55 -6.93 16.54 1.88
CA VAL A 55 -6.86 15.40 2.79
C VAL A 55 -5.44 14.84 2.75
N ASN A 56 -4.82 14.70 3.92
CA ASN A 56 -3.53 14.03 4.05
C ASN A 56 -3.74 12.52 4.17
N VAL A 57 -3.15 11.75 3.26
CA VAL A 57 -3.26 10.29 3.25
C VAL A 57 -1.89 9.70 3.53
N GLU A 58 -1.84 8.80 4.51
CA GLU A 58 -0.69 8.01 4.87
C GLU A 58 -0.95 6.55 4.48
N TYR A 59 -0.03 5.98 3.70
CA TYR A 59 -0.09 4.62 3.19
C TYR A 59 1.04 3.79 3.79
N HIS A 60 0.73 2.58 4.22
CA HIS A 60 1.69 1.60 4.70
C HIS A 60 1.62 0.31 3.87
N VAL A 61 2.77 -0.17 3.41
CA VAL A 61 2.89 -1.50 2.80
C VAL A 61 3.58 -2.41 3.80
N VAL A 62 2.83 -3.41 4.27
CA VAL A 62 3.20 -4.29 5.38
C VAL A 62 3.26 -5.72 4.87
N TYR A 63 4.24 -6.50 5.33
CA TYR A 63 4.25 -7.92 5.05
C TYR A 63 3.20 -8.67 5.87
N SER A 64 2.42 -9.52 5.23
CA SER A 64 1.53 -10.45 5.92
C SER A 64 2.19 -11.80 6.08
N ILE A 65 2.49 -12.21 7.31
CA ILE A 65 3.05 -13.53 7.61
C ILE A 65 2.05 -14.63 7.22
N SER A 66 0.77 -14.45 7.54
CA SER A 66 -0.27 -15.47 7.31
C SER A 66 -0.53 -15.74 5.82
N TYR A 67 -0.47 -14.70 4.98
CA TYR A 67 -0.74 -14.81 3.55
C TYR A 67 0.54 -14.82 2.70
N GLN A 68 1.70 -14.55 3.29
CA GLN A 68 3.01 -14.46 2.63
C GLN A 68 3.03 -13.50 1.43
N VAL A 69 2.35 -12.36 1.58
CA VAL A 69 2.23 -11.32 0.56
C VAL A 69 2.29 -9.92 1.19
N PRO A 70 2.60 -8.88 0.40
CA PRO A 70 2.39 -7.50 0.82
C PRO A 70 0.89 -7.22 1.04
N MET A 71 0.61 -6.37 2.01
CA MET A 71 -0.71 -5.80 2.30
C MET A 71 -0.62 -4.28 2.34
N MET A 72 -1.71 -3.61 1.96
CA MET A 72 -1.78 -2.16 1.92
C MET A 72 -2.75 -1.66 2.99
N PHE A 73 -2.22 -0.84 3.90
CA PHE A 73 -2.97 -0.14 4.93
C PHE A 73 -2.90 1.35 4.66
N PHE A 74 -3.92 2.11 5.06
CA PHE A 74 -3.88 3.55 4.97
C PHE A 74 -4.80 4.23 5.98
N GLN A 75 -4.52 5.51 6.23
CA GLN A 75 -5.35 6.43 6.99
C GLN A 75 -5.40 7.78 6.28
N ALA A 76 -6.54 8.44 6.38
CA ALA A 76 -6.76 9.75 5.77
C ALA A 76 -7.19 10.73 6.84
N HIS A 77 -6.54 11.90 6.88
CA HIS A 77 -6.78 12.95 7.86
C HIS A 77 -7.19 14.24 7.15
N ARG A 78 -8.22 14.91 7.66
CA ARG A 78 -8.61 16.25 7.22
C ARG A 78 -7.54 17.28 7.60
N SER A 79 -7.67 18.48 7.07
CA SER A 79 -6.77 19.62 7.37
C SER A 79 -6.75 20.00 8.85
N ASP A 80 -7.83 19.72 9.59
CA ASP A 80 -7.94 19.91 11.04
C ASP A 80 -7.29 18.78 11.88
N GLY A 81 -6.74 17.76 11.22
CA GLY A 81 -6.12 16.59 11.84
C GLY A 81 -7.10 15.47 12.21
N SER A 82 -8.41 15.64 12.00
CA SER A 82 -9.40 14.60 12.26
C SER A 82 -9.26 13.44 11.26
N LEU A 83 -9.37 12.20 11.75
CA LEU A 83 -9.39 11.01 10.91
C LEU A 83 -10.70 10.97 10.10
N LEU A 84 -10.62 10.55 8.84
CA LEU A 84 -11.82 10.20 8.07
C LEU A 84 -12.42 8.91 8.63
N ASP A 85 -13.73 8.94 8.86
CA ASP A 85 -14.49 7.73 9.13
C ASP A 85 -14.61 6.85 7.87
N LEU A 86 -15.25 5.69 8.03
CA LEU A 86 -15.44 4.72 6.97
C LEU A 86 -16.20 5.29 5.76
N GLU A 87 -17.29 6.02 6.01
CA GLU A 87 -18.14 6.56 4.94
C GLU A 87 -17.40 7.66 4.16
N ALA A 88 -16.73 8.57 4.86
CA ALA A 88 -15.95 9.65 4.25
C ALA A 88 -14.75 9.09 3.47
N THR A 89 -14.08 8.06 4.00
CA THR A 89 -13.02 7.34 3.30
C THR A 89 -13.56 6.74 2.00
N TRP A 90 -14.72 6.07 2.03
CA TRP A 90 -15.32 5.49 0.83
C TRP A 90 -15.63 6.52 -0.24
N LYS A 91 -16.29 7.63 0.11
CA LYS A 91 -16.59 8.71 -0.82
C LYS A 91 -15.32 9.30 -1.44
N LEU A 92 -14.23 9.34 -0.68
CA LEU A 92 -12.96 9.88 -1.15
C LEU A 92 -12.26 8.97 -2.16
N PHE A 93 -12.17 7.67 -1.88
CA PHE A 93 -11.35 6.74 -2.68
C PHE A 93 -12.14 6.00 -3.75
N MET A 94 -13.44 5.75 -3.55
CA MET A 94 -14.27 4.91 -4.43
C MET A 94 -15.66 5.53 -4.67
N PRO A 95 -15.75 6.75 -5.22
CA PRO A 95 -17.03 7.46 -5.37
C PRO A 95 -18.02 6.78 -6.33
N GLU A 96 -17.52 6.02 -7.32
CA GLU A 96 -18.35 5.39 -8.36
C GLU A 96 -18.56 3.88 -8.16
N THR A 97 -17.94 3.30 -7.13
CA THR A 97 -18.03 1.85 -6.88
C THR A 97 -19.29 1.53 -6.09
N LYS A 98 -20.02 0.48 -6.49
CA LYS A 98 -21.17 -0.01 -5.72
C LYS A 98 -20.68 -0.54 -4.37
N ALA A 99 -21.39 -0.21 -3.29
CA ALA A 99 -21.03 -0.61 -1.93
C ALA A 99 -20.72 -2.12 -1.79
N ASN A 100 -21.41 -2.99 -2.56
CA ASN A 100 -21.22 -4.45 -2.51
C ASN A 100 -19.90 -4.95 -3.10
N ASP A 101 -19.34 -4.26 -4.11
CA ASP A 101 -18.02 -4.58 -4.69
C ASP A 101 -16.90 -4.00 -3.81
N LEU A 102 -17.23 -2.95 -3.07
CA LEU A 102 -16.38 -2.23 -2.12
C LEU A 102 -15.95 -3.08 -0.93
N TYR A 103 -16.88 -3.83 -0.31
CA TYR A 103 -16.56 -4.72 0.82
C TYR A 103 -15.61 -5.87 0.44
N GLN A 104 -15.49 -6.18 -0.85
CA GLN A 104 -14.52 -7.17 -1.32
C GLN A 104 -13.10 -6.59 -1.46
N ILE A 105 -12.96 -5.27 -1.41
CA ILE A 105 -11.71 -4.54 -1.68
C ILE A 105 -11.23 -3.78 -0.44
N LEU A 106 -12.09 -3.08 0.29
CA LEU A 106 -11.74 -2.30 1.48
C LEU A 106 -12.35 -2.89 2.75
N THR A 107 -11.55 -2.95 3.81
CA THR A 107 -11.96 -3.39 5.14
C THR A 107 -11.26 -2.55 6.22
N GLN A 108 -11.77 -2.61 7.46
CA GLN A 108 -11.08 -2.06 8.63
C GLN A 108 -10.41 -3.21 9.39
N MET A 109 -9.10 -3.08 9.63
CA MET A 109 -8.30 -4.08 10.31
C MET A 109 -7.27 -3.41 11.22
N ASP A 110 -6.82 -4.11 12.24
CA ASP A 110 -5.67 -3.65 13.02
C ASP A 110 -4.39 -3.73 12.19
N HIS A 111 -3.62 -2.65 12.20
CA HIS A 111 -2.33 -2.60 11.55
C HIS A 111 -1.38 -3.62 12.22
N PRO A 112 -0.80 -4.58 11.47
CA PRO A 112 -0.05 -5.70 12.05
C PRO A 112 1.13 -5.27 12.93
N VAL A 113 1.75 -4.14 12.59
CA VAL A 113 2.88 -3.57 13.33
C VAL A 113 2.47 -2.55 14.40
N LEU A 114 1.48 -1.69 14.13
CA LEU A 114 1.10 -0.58 15.02
C LEU A 114 -0.01 -0.95 16.02
N PHE A 115 -0.67 -2.09 15.83
CA PHE A 115 -1.74 -2.62 16.70
C PHE A 115 -2.87 -1.62 16.98
N ARG A 116 -3.30 -0.91 15.93
CA ARG A 116 -4.43 0.03 15.97
C ARG A 116 -5.20 0.01 14.66
N PRO A 117 -6.47 0.45 14.64
CA PRO A 117 -7.32 0.35 13.46
C PRO A 117 -6.83 1.19 12.27
N PHE A 118 -6.77 0.56 11.10
CA PHE A 118 -6.48 1.17 9.80
C PHE A 118 -7.50 0.70 8.77
N MET A 119 -7.64 1.47 7.68
CA MET A 119 -8.27 0.95 6.47
C MET A 119 -7.26 0.06 5.76
N ALA A 120 -7.70 -1.04 5.19
CA ALA A 120 -6.85 -2.00 4.51
C ALA A 120 -7.48 -2.48 3.21
N LEU A 121 -6.65 -2.73 2.20
CA LEU A 121 -7.06 -3.50 1.04
C LEU A 121 -7.14 -4.99 1.40
N HIS A 122 -8.25 -5.62 1.06
CA HIS A 122 -8.51 -7.01 1.42
C HIS A 122 -7.55 -7.96 0.67
N PRO A 123 -6.83 -8.84 1.39
CA PRO A 123 -5.70 -9.58 0.82
C PRO A 123 -6.11 -10.80 -0.01
N CYS A 124 -7.37 -11.27 0.06
CA CYS A 124 -7.73 -12.60 -0.41
C CYS A 124 -7.58 -12.85 -1.92
N ARG A 125 -7.41 -11.80 -2.75
CA ARG A 125 -7.13 -11.97 -4.18
C ARG A 125 -5.70 -11.57 -4.57
N THR A 126 -4.87 -11.09 -3.64
CA THR A 126 -3.50 -10.65 -3.94
C THR A 126 -2.65 -11.78 -4.50
N VAL A 127 -2.71 -12.97 -3.87
CA VAL A 127 -1.98 -14.15 -4.35
C VAL A 127 -2.47 -14.60 -5.73
N GLU A 128 -3.78 -14.59 -5.96
CA GLU A 128 -4.38 -15.04 -7.23
C GLU A 128 -3.98 -14.11 -8.37
N VAL A 129 -4.07 -12.79 -8.17
CA VAL A 129 -3.74 -11.82 -9.21
C VAL A 129 -2.24 -11.81 -9.51
N LEU A 130 -1.38 -11.85 -8.48
CA LEU A 130 0.08 -11.92 -8.70
C LEU A 130 0.50 -13.19 -9.46
N ARG A 131 -0.22 -14.30 -9.31
CA ARG A 131 0.05 -15.54 -10.06
C ARG A 131 -0.37 -15.47 -11.54
N GLN A 132 -1.31 -14.61 -11.91
CA GLN A 132 -1.77 -14.49 -13.30
C GLN A 132 -0.67 -13.97 -14.25
N PHE A 133 0.37 -13.32 -13.72
CA PHE A 133 1.51 -12.84 -14.50
C PHE A 133 2.46 -13.96 -14.98
N GLY A 134 2.19 -15.22 -14.64
CA GLY A 134 2.89 -16.41 -15.15
C GLY A 134 4.23 -16.68 -14.46
N GLN A 135 5.09 -15.67 -14.36
CA GLN A 135 6.32 -15.69 -13.56
C GLN A 135 6.27 -14.60 -12.49
N PRO A 136 6.81 -14.84 -11.27
CA PRO A 136 6.97 -13.78 -10.29
C PRO A 136 7.80 -12.63 -10.87
N SER A 137 7.35 -11.39 -10.68
CA SER A 137 8.18 -10.23 -11.00
C SER A 137 9.46 -10.24 -10.15
N SER A 138 10.50 -9.62 -10.68
CA SER A 138 11.77 -9.40 -9.96
C SER A 138 11.60 -8.53 -8.72
N ASN A 139 10.59 -7.66 -8.69
CA ASN A 139 10.17 -6.93 -7.50
C ASN A 139 8.64 -6.98 -7.30
N GLN A 140 8.18 -7.91 -6.46
CA GLN A 140 6.77 -8.11 -6.14
C GLN A 140 6.20 -6.98 -5.29
N VAL A 141 7.01 -6.29 -4.49
CA VAL A 141 6.59 -5.09 -3.73
C VAL A 141 6.21 -3.97 -4.70
N LEU A 142 7.06 -3.67 -5.67
CA LEU A 142 6.78 -2.69 -6.73
C LEU A 142 5.53 -3.08 -7.51
N THR A 143 5.45 -4.33 -8.00
CA THR A 143 4.28 -4.82 -8.72
C THR A 143 2.99 -4.70 -7.90
N PHE A 144 3.04 -5.04 -6.61
CA PHE A 144 1.91 -4.92 -5.70
C PHE A 144 1.45 -3.47 -5.58
N ILE A 145 2.36 -2.51 -5.37
CA ILE A 145 2.00 -1.10 -5.23
C ILE A 145 1.45 -0.55 -6.56
N SER A 146 2.08 -0.87 -7.69
CA SER A 146 1.61 -0.45 -9.01
C SER A 146 0.21 -0.97 -9.35
N LEU A 147 -0.09 -2.19 -8.94
CA LEU A 147 -1.38 -2.83 -9.19
C LEU A 147 -2.48 -2.34 -8.25
N TYR A 148 -2.20 -2.29 -6.94
CA TYR A 148 -3.20 -2.02 -5.92
C TYR A 148 -3.32 -0.56 -5.51
N GLY A 149 -2.23 0.20 -5.59
CA GLY A 149 -2.18 1.62 -5.21
C GLY A 149 -3.23 2.48 -5.92
N PRO A 150 -3.45 2.36 -7.25
CA PRO A 150 -4.41 3.21 -7.96
C PRO A 150 -5.84 3.12 -7.41
N HIS A 151 -6.26 1.97 -6.84
CA HIS A 151 -7.58 1.81 -6.21
C HIS A 151 -7.78 2.70 -4.98
N ILE A 152 -6.72 3.21 -4.39
CA ILE A 152 -6.74 4.13 -3.24
C ILE A 152 -5.97 5.42 -3.54
N LYS A 153 -5.98 5.84 -4.82
CA LYS A 153 -5.37 7.09 -5.31
C LYS A 153 -3.86 7.19 -5.05
N LEU A 154 -3.18 6.07 -4.81
CA LEU A 154 -1.73 5.98 -4.73
C LEU A 154 -1.18 5.62 -6.11
N ASN A 155 -0.60 6.60 -6.81
CA ASN A 155 -0.01 6.37 -8.12
C ASN A 155 1.51 6.55 -8.04
N LEU A 156 2.25 5.50 -8.40
CA LEU A 156 3.70 5.61 -8.56
C LEU A 156 4.03 6.43 -9.80
N GLN A 157 5.18 7.10 -9.78
CA GLN A 157 5.70 7.77 -10.96
C GLN A 157 6.03 6.72 -12.04
N ASN A 158 5.76 7.01 -13.31
CA ASN A 158 6.08 6.09 -14.42
C ASN A 158 7.56 5.70 -14.47
N ALA A 159 8.44 6.54 -13.93
CA ALA A 159 9.87 6.30 -13.86
C ALA A 159 10.26 5.05 -13.04
N TYR A 160 9.39 4.57 -12.14
CA TYR A 160 9.58 3.27 -11.48
C TYR A 160 9.63 2.09 -12.47
N GLY A 161 9.07 2.22 -13.68
CA GLY A 161 9.14 1.21 -14.73
C GLY A 161 10.40 1.29 -15.60
N LEU A 162 11.28 2.28 -15.38
CA LEU A 162 12.49 2.47 -16.18
C LEU A 162 13.72 1.77 -15.58
N SER A 163 13.65 1.30 -14.34
CA SER A 163 14.74 0.56 -13.71
C SER A 163 14.92 -0.79 -14.39
N GLN A 164 15.98 -0.94 -15.19
CA GLN A 164 16.27 -2.16 -15.96
C GLN A 164 16.59 -3.38 -15.08
N ASP A 165 16.79 -3.18 -13.78
CA ASP A 165 17.11 -4.25 -12.82
C ASP A 165 15.87 -5.03 -12.34
N TYR A 166 14.65 -4.54 -12.61
CA TYR A 166 13.40 -5.06 -12.01
C TYR A 166 12.23 -5.25 -12.99
N THR A 167 12.52 -5.41 -14.28
CA THR A 167 11.55 -5.76 -15.34
C THR A 167 11.89 -7.10 -15.95
#